data_AF-A0A953A2B9-F1
#
_entry.id   AF-A0A953A2B9-F1
#
_cell.length_a   1.000
_cell.length_b   1.000
_cell.length_c   1.000
_cell.angle_alpha   90.00
_cell.angle_beta   90.00
_cell.angle_gamma   90.00
#
_symmetry.space_group_name_H-M   'P 1'
#
loop_
_entity.id
_entity.type
_entity.pdbx_description
1 polymer ?
#
loop_
_entity_poly.entity_id
_entity_poly.type
_entity_poly.pdbx_seq_one_letter_code
_entity_poly.pdbx_strand_id
1 'polypeptide(L)'
;MTFGRSGQLSIFKSKLDVGMPFATSSLEVHGFASTTSLFSASSIFTTLLVNGSTTLQNVSLQNLVAKTLLANGSSTLQNFTATTATTTNLFSNNSTITTLSVGSLKTATNCSSSASPAVCGSASGGSVAMATGGSTLVVNTSAVTANSQILITEDSSLGTRLGITCNTTTGRIYTVSARTAGTSFTIKSSANPATNKACLNYWIVN
;
A
#
# COMPACT_ATOMS: atom_id res chain seq x y z
N MET A 1 -21.29 -18.68 32.67
CA MET A 1 -20.33 -18.88 33.77
C MET A 1 -19.56 -17.59 33.94
N THR A 2 -19.75 -16.93 35.08
CA THR A 2 -19.05 -15.69 35.42
C THR A 2 -17.79 -16.06 36.19
N PHE A 3 -16.60 -15.75 35.68
CA PHE A 3 -15.35 -15.99 36.41
C PHE A 3 -15.01 -14.77 37.27
N GLY A 4 -15.07 -14.98 38.58
CA GLY A 4 -14.77 -13.99 39.61
C GLY A 4 -13.28 -13.73 39.78
N ARG A 5 -12.99 -12.49 40.18
CA ARG A 5 -11.67 -11.88 40.36
C ARG A 5 -11.12 -12.22 41.76
N SER A 6 -9.95 -12.87 41.86
CA SER A 6 -8.95 -12.62 42.92
C SER A 6 -7.70 -13.50 42.74
N GLY A 7 -6.51 -12.89 42.81
CA GLY A 7 -5.26 -13.55 43.18
C GLY A 7 -4.48 -14.26 42.06
N GLN A 8 -3.26 -13.79 41.80
CA GLN A 8 -2.18 -14.44 41.04
C GLN A 8 -2.59 -15.36 39.88
N LEU A 9 -2.67 -14.79 38.68
CA LEU A 9 -2.73 -15.57 37.45
C LEU A 9 -1.34 -16.16 37.17
N SER A 10 -1.07 -17.33 37.73
CA SER A 10 -0.06 -18.25 37.19
C SER A 10 -0.42 -18.45 35.72
N ILE A 11 0.34 -17.80 34.83
CA ILE A 11 0.12 -17.83 33.40
C ILE A 11 0.24 -19.28 32.96
N PHE A 12 -0.90 -19.85 32.61
CA PHE A 12 -1.02 -21.16 32.01
C PHE A 12 -0.08 -21.23 30.79
N LYS A 13 0.98 -22.05 30.90
CA LYS A 13 1.66 -22.66 29.75
C LYS A 13 0.79 -23.73 29.07
N SER A 14 -0.54 -23.72 29.27
CA SER A 14 -1.42 -24.67 28.61
C SER A 14 -1.78 -24.14 27.23
N LYS A 15 -1.31 -24.86 26.22
CA LYS A 15 -1.87 -24.87 24.87
C LYS A 15 -3.40 -24.88 24.99
N LEU A 16 -4.07 -23.85 24.48
CA LEU A 16 -5.53 -23.83 24.45
C LEU A 16 -5.97 -24.74 23.29
N ASP A 17 -6.07 -26.04 23.55
CA ASP A 17 -6.51 -27.03 22.57
C ASP A 17 -8.04 -26.99 22.50
N VAL A 18 -8.56 -26.03 21.74
CA VAL A 18 -10.01 -25.83 21.59
C VAL A 18 -10.52 -26.74 20.48
N GLY A 19 -10.67 -28.03 20.78
CA GLY A 19 -11.16 -29.08 19.87
C GLY A 19 -12.65 -29.01 19.52
N MET A 20 -13.27 -27.83 19.43
CA MET A 20 -14.63 -27.67 18.92
C MET A 20 -14.76 -26.36 18.11
N PRO A 21 -15.54 -26.33 17.01
CA PRO A 21 -15.75 -25.13 16.22
C PRO A 21 -16.58 -24.11 17.02
N PHE A 22 -15.93 -23.27 17.80
CA PHE A 22 -16.57 -22.11 18.41
C PHE A 22 -16.77 -21.03 17.35
N ALA A 23 -17.99 -20.90 16.86
CA ALA A 23 -18.43 -19.69 16.16
C ALA A 23 -18.57 -18.54 17.18
N THR A 24 -17.44 -18.02 17.66
CA THR A 24 -17.40 -16.79 18.47
C THR A 24 -16.88 -15.67 17.58
N SER A 25 -17.64 -14.59 17.47
CA SER A 25 -17.36 -13.47 16.57
C SER A 25 -16.14 -12.63 17.00
N SER A 26 -15.62 -12.80 18.22
CA SER A 26 -14.45 -12.07 18.70
C SER A 26 -13.77 -12.84 19.84
N LEU A 27 -12.43 -12.95 19.76
CA LEU A 27 -11.59 -13.39 20.89
C LEU A 27 -10.75 -12.20 21.36
N GLU A 28 -10.83 -11.91 22.66
CA GLU A 28 -10.11 -10.82 23.29
C GLU A 28 -9.11 -11.36 24.32
N VAL A 29 -7.83 -11.04 24.15
CA VAL A 29 -6.74 -11.46 25.03
C VAL A 29 -6.19 -10.24 25.77
N HIS A 30 -6.28 -10.24 27.10
CA HIS A 30 -5.81 -9.16 27.98
C HIS A 30 -4.56 -9.62 28.75
N GLY A 31 -3.49 -8.80 28.74
CA GLY A 31 -2.30 -8.98 29.60
C GLY A 31 -0.98 -9.23 28.86
N PHE A 32 0.12 -9.30 29.61
CA PHE A 32 1.47 -9.59 29.09
C PHE A 32 1.57 -11.06 28.66
N ALA A 33 1.16 -11.37 27.43
CA ALA A 33 1.29 -12.69 26.83
C ALA A 33 2.60 -12.75 26.02
N SER A 34 3.60 -13.50 26.50
CA SER A 34 4.60 -14.08 25.61
C SER A 34 4.10 -15.46 25.21
N THR A 35 3.42 -15.55 24.07
CA THR A 35 2.82 -16.79 23.58
C THR A 35 3.46 -17.18 22.25
N THR A 36 4.03 -18.38 22.20
CA THR A 36 4.68 -18.95 21.01
C THR A 36 3.69 -19.62 20.04
N SER A 37 2.44 -19.83 20.46
CA SER A 37 1.33 -20.25 19.59
C SER A 37 -0.01 -20.00 20.29
N LEU A 38 -0.79 -19.05 19.80
CA LEU A 38 -2.16 -18.81 20.30
C LEU A 38 -3.16 -19.85 19.81
N PHE A 39 -2.92 -20.43 18.63
CA PHE A 39 -3.80 -21.45 18.03
C PHE A 39 -2.94 -22.56 17.43
N SER A 40 -3.32 -23.81 17.69
CA SER A 40 -2.70 -25.01 17.12
C SER A 40 -3.49 -25.61 15.94
N ALA A 41 -4.62 -25.01 15.57
CA ALA A 41 -5.50 -25.49 14.50
C ALA A 41 -6.14 -24.31 13.74
N SER A 42 -6.65 -24.60 12.54
CA SER A 42 -7.40 -23.68 11.67
C SER A 42 -8.61 -23.11 12.43
N SER A 43 -8.43 -21.95 13.04
CA SER A 43 -9.45 -21.30 13.87
C SER A 43 -10.04 -20.13 13.09
N ILE A 44 -11.36 -20.10 12.93
CA ILE A 44 -12.07 -19.07 12.16
C ILE A 44 -12.60 -18.03 13.16
N PHE A 45 -11.90 -16.90 13.30
CA PHE A 45 -12.38 -15.76 14.08
C PHE A 45 -12.65 -14.57 13.16
N THR A 46 -13.69 -13.77 13.44
CA THR A 46 -13.94 -12.52 12.71
C THR A 46 -13.09 -11.34 13.22
N THR A 47 -12.72 -11.35 14.50
CA THR A 47 -11.79 -10.37 15.12
C THR A 47 -10.94 -11.07 16.18
N LEU A 48 -9.63 -10.85 16.16
CA LEU A 48 -8.72 -11.19 17.26
C LEU A 48 -8.15 -9.87 17.79
N LEU A 49 -8.48 -9.55 19.04
CA LEU A 49 -7.99 -8.37 19.73
C LEU A 49 -6.99 -8.80 20.80
N VAL A 50 -5.76 -8.30 20.71
CA VAL A 50 -4.74 -8.46 21.74
C VAL A 50 -4.44 -7.08 22.33
N ASN A 51 -4.74 -6.90 23.61
CA ASN A 51 -4.62 -5.62 24.30
C ASN A 51 -3.50 -5.70 25.36
N GLY A 52 -2.45 -4.88 25.20
CA GLY A 52 -1.25 -4.87 26.05
C GLY A 52 0.07 -5.05 25.27
N SER A 53 1.21 -4.96 25.98
CA SER A 53 2.54 -5.24 25.40
C SER A 53 2.74 -6.76 25.32
N THR A 54 2.70 -7.33 24.12
CA THR A 54 2.77 -8.79 23.92
C THR A 54 3.75 -9.17 22.82
N THR A 55 4.37 -10.33 22.91
CA THR A 55 5.16 -10.90 21.81
C THR A 55 4.37 -12.04 21.21
N LEU A 56 3.88 -11.84 19.97
CA LEU A 56 3.12 -12.83 19.22
C LEU A 56 4.06 -13.47 18.21
N GLN A 57 4.46 -14.72 18.45
CA GLN A 57 5.32 -15.48 17.54
C GLN A 57 4.54 -16.61 16.87
N ASN A 58 4.88 -16.92 15.62
CA ASN A 58 4.37 -18.06 14.87
C ASN A 58 2.84 -18.12 14.73
N VAL A 59 2.21 -16.94 14.59
CA VAL A 59 0.78 -16.85 14.30
C VAL A 59 0.55 -17.24 12.83
N SER A 60 0.11 -18.48 12.61
CA SER A 60 -0.35 -18.98 11.32
C SER A 60 -1.87 -18.98 11.31
N LEU A 61 -2.46 -18.03 10.56
CA LEU A 61 -3.90 -17.94 10.39
C LEU A 61 -4.23 -18.44 8.99
N GLN A 62 -4.58 -19.73 8.87
CA GLN A 62 -5.10 -20.28 7.62
C GLN A 62 -6.56 -19.88 7.46
N ASN A 63 -6.91 -19.33 6.31
CA ASN A 63 -8.24 -18.81 5.98
C ASN A 63 -8.72 -17.76 6.99
N LEU A 64 -7.89 -16.75 7.24
CA LEU A 64 -8.28 -15.60 8.03
C LEU A 64 -9.39 -14.82 7.30
N VAL A 65 -10.64 -15.14 7.63
CA VAL A 65 -11.78 -14.24 7.43
C VAL A 65 -11.91 -13.30 8.63
N ALA A 66 -10.85 -13.12 9.44
CA ALA A 66 -10.82 -12.00 10.36
C ALA A 66 -10.72 -10.74 9.52
N LYS A 67 -11.74 -9.90 9.67
CA LYS A 67 -11.78 -8.59 9.03
C LYS A 67 -10.67 -7.71 9.59
N THR A 68 -10.19 -8.00 10.81
CA THR A 68 -9.12 -7.26 11.47
C THR A 68 -8.38 -8.09 12.53
N LEU A 69 -7.05 -8.12 12.49
CA LEU A 69 -6.17 -8.46 13.62
C LEU A 69 -5.73 -7.13 14.25
N LEU A 70 -6.17 -6.82 15.46
CA LEU A 70 -5.75 -5.61 16.18
C LEU A 70 -4.84 -6.01 17.34
N ALA A 71 -3.56 -5.64 17.25
CA ALA A 71 -2.66 -5.63 18.39
C ALA A 71 -2.56 -4.18 18.89
N ASN A 72 -3.26 -3.86 19.98
CA ASN A 72 -3.26 -2.52 20.56
C ASN A 72 -2.22 -2.48 21.71
N GLY A 73 -1.05 -1.91 21.44
CA GLY A 73 0.10 -1.85 22.37
C GLY A 73 1.45 -2.05 21.66
N SER A 74 2.57 -1.94 22.40
CA SER A 74 3.91 -2.28 21.87
C SER A 74 4.03 -3.80 21.69
N SER A 75 3.54 -4.30 20.56
CA SER A 75 3.57 -5.72 20.23
C SER A 75 4.59 -6.01 19.14
N THR A 76 5.50 -6.96 19.36
CA THR A 76 6.34 -7.49 18.28
C THR A 76 5.64 -8.69 17.65
N LEU A 77 5.18 -8.54 16.41
CA LEU A 77 4.71 -9.67 15.60
C LEU A 77 5.91 -10.25 14.84
N GLN A 78 6.25 -11.51 15.08
CA GLN A 78 7.31 -12.22 14.35
C GLN A 78 6.73 -13.41 13.61
N ASN A 79 7.18 -13.63 12.37
CA ASN A 79 6.76 -14.74 11.50
C ASN A 79 5.23 -14.81 11.27
N PHE A 80 4.62 -13.65 10.97
CA PHE A 80 3.23 -13.61 10.51
C PHE A 80 3.16 -14.05 9.04
N THR A 81 2.46 -15.16 8.78
CA THR A 81 2.18 -15.64 7.43
C THR A 81 0.69 -15.51 7.16
N ALA A 82 0.33 -14.61 6.26
CA ALA A 82 -1.05 -14.45 5.80
C ALA A 82 -1.17 -14.98 4.37
N THR A 83 -1.78 -16.14 4.20
CA THR A 83 -2.05 -16.72 2.89
C THR A 83 -3.40 -16.19 2.38
N THR A 84 -3.41 -15.60 1.18
CA THR A 84 -4.63 -15.11 0.50
C THR A 84 -5.34 -13.94 1.19
N ALA A 85 -4.63 -13.16 2.02
CA ALA A 85 -5.23 -12.04 2.75
C ALA A 85 -5.49 -10.82 1.85
N THR A 86 -6.74 -10.33 1.84
CA THR A 86 -7.15 -9.08 1.19
C THR A 86 -7.17 -7.94 2.22
N THR A 87 -5.98 -7.50 2.64
CA THR A 87 -5.88 -6.42 3.65
C THR A 87 -5.88 -5.03 2.98
N THR A 88 -6.62 -4.08 3.56
CA THR A 88 -6.52 -2.66 3.18
C THR A 88 -5.27 -2.01 3.77
N ASN A 89 -4.85 -2.46 4.96
CA ASN A 89 -3.64 -2.00 5.65
C ASN A 89 -2.97 -3.21 6.32
N LEU A 90 -1.77 -3.59 5.87
CA LEU A 90 -0.97 -4.63 6.52
C LEU A 90 -0.11 -4.05 7.66
N PHE A 91 0.17 -2.75 7.60
CA PHE A 91 1.00 -2.02 8.54
C PHE A 91 0.31 -0.69 8.85
N SER A 92 0.00 -0.44 10.13
CA SER A 92 -0.87 0.67 10.49
C SER A 92 -0.15 2.00 10.68
N ASN A 93 1.18 2.04 10.87
CA ASN A 93 2.10 3.20 10.79
C ASN A 93 3.54 2.76 11.14
N ASN A 94 4.56 3.42 10.57
CA ASN A 94 6.01 3.25 10.89
C ASN A 94 6.56 1.80 10.89
N SER A 95 6.16 0.96 9.93
CA SER A 95 6.76 -0.37 9.79
C SER A 95 7.99 -0.33 8.90
N THR A 96 9.14 -0.71 9.44
CA THR A 96 10.36 -0.91 8.66
C THR A 96 10.29 -2.25 7.95
N ILE A 97 10.15 -2.22 6.63
CA ILE A 97 10.15 -3.43 5.80
C ILE A 97 11.58 -3.62 5.29
N THR A 98 12.24 -4.69 5.72
CA THR A 98 13.62 -5.01 5.27
C THR A 98 13.62 -5.65 3.89
N THR A 99 12.61 -6.45 3.56
CA THR A 99 12.43 -7.10 2.26
C THR A 99 10.96 -7.09 1.85
N LEU A 100 10.66 -6.55 0.67
CA LEU A 100 9.33 -6.57 0.07
C LEU A 100 9.37 -7.37 -1.24
N SER A 101 8.65 -8.48 -1.29
CA SER A 101 8.41 -9.25 -2.52
C SER A 101 6.94 -9.14 -2.90
N VAL A 102 6.66 -8.57 -4.06
CA VAL A 102 5.30 -8.36 -4.56
C VAL A 102 5.18 -8.87 -5.99
N GLY A 103 4.06 -9.51 -6.31
CA GLY A 103 3.77 -9.95 -7.69
C GLY A 103 3.36 -8.79 -8.61
N SER A 104 2.70 -7.76 -8.06
CA SER A 104 2.37 -6.54 -8.81
C SER A 104 2.25 -5.34 -7.87
N LEU A 105 2.69 -4.17 -8.34
CA LEU A 105 2.56 -2.90 -7.65
C LEU A 105 1.50 -2.05 -8.36
N LYS A 106 0.51 -1.56 -7.61
CA LYS A 106 -0.55 -0.70 -8.13
C LYS A 106 -0.64 0.54 -7.26
N THR A 107 -0.81 1.71 -7.88
CA THR A 107 -1.16 2.94 -7.17
C THR A 107 -2.66 2.96 -6.87
N ALA A 108 -3.06 3.58 -5.75
CA ALA A 108 -4.46 3.68 -5.34
C ALA A 108 -5.34 4.37 -6.41
N THR A 109 -4.77 5.39 -7.05
CA THR A 109 -5.36 6.08 -8.20
C THR A 109 -4.33 6.17 -9.32
N ASN A 110 -4.83 6.20 -10.56
CA ASN A 110 -4.00 6.28 -11.76
C ASN A 110 -4.48 7.43 -12.63
N CYS A 111 -3.59 8.36 -12.95
CA CYS A 111 -3.92 9.42 -13.90
C CYS A 111 -4.00 8.89 -15.33
N SER A 112 -4.94 9.41 -16.12
CA SER A 112 -4.95 9.31 -17.56
C SER A 112 -5.46 10.64 -18.11
N SER A 113 -4.55 11.50 -18.61
CA SER A 113 -4.92 12.84 -19.06
C SER A 113 -4.16 13.27 -20.31
N SER A 114 -4.88 13.62 -21.37
CA SER A 114 -4.31 14.21 -22.59
C SER A 114 -4.35 15.75 -22.61
N ALA A 115 -4.80 16.36 -21.51
CA ALA A 115 -4.88 17.79 -21.30
C ALA A 115 -3.53 18.37 -20.84
N SER A 116 -3.35 19.67 -21.06
CA SER A 116 -2.20 20.44 -20.57
C SER A 116 -2.71 21.78 -20.02
N PRO A 117 -2.66 22.01 -18.69
CA PRO A 117 -2.17 21.12 -17.64
C PRO A 117 -2.97 19.81 -17.48
N ALA A 118 -2.30 18.75 -17.03
CA ALA A 118 -2.94 17.47 -16.68
C ALA A 118 -3.47 17.54 -15.23
N VAL A 119 -4.75 17.22 -15.03
CA VAL A 119 -5.38 17.20 -13.69
C VAL A 119 -5.43 15.77 -13.17
N CYS A 120 -4.51 15.43 -12.27
CA CYS A 120 -4.29 14.05 -11.81
C CYS A 120 -4.70 13.80 -10.35
N GLY A 121 -5.25 14.80 -9.65
CA GLY A 121 -5.80 14.63 -8.29
C GLY A 121 -4.73 14.17 -7.31
N SER A 122 -4.92 13.00 -6.68
CA SER A 122 -3.95 12.40 -5.75
C SER A 122 -3.11 11.27 -6.36
N ALA A 123 -3.14 11.11 -7.69
CA ALA A 123 -2.47 9.99 -8.35
C ALA A 123 -0.94 10.15 -8.32
N SER A 124 -0.27 9.23 -7.61
CA SER A 124 1.19 9.10 -7.58
C SER A 124 1.77 8.45 -8.83
N GLY A 125 0.93 7.94 -9.73
CA GLY A 125 1.36 7.45 -11.04
C GLY A 125 0.27 7.61 -12.08
N GLY A 126 0.67 7.59 -13.35
CA GLY A 126 -0.28 7.61 -14.45
C GLY A 126 0.33 8.07 -15.76
N SER A 127 -0.56 8.23 -16.73
CA SER A 127 -0.23 8.58 -18.11
C SER A 127 -0.68 10.00 -18.42
N VAL A 128 0.19 10.77 -19.05
CA VAL A 128 -0.08 12.14 -19.47
C VAL A 128 0.41 12.41 -20.89
N ALA A 129 -0.11 13.45 -21.55
CA ALA A 129 0.33 13.83 -22.89
C ALA A 129 0.87 15.26 -22.95
N MET A 130 2.10 15.43 -23.42
CA MET A 130 2.64 16.73 -23.79
C MET A 130 2.16 17.13 -25.19
N ALA A 131 1.67 18.36 -25.33
CA ALA A 131 1.13 18.86 -26.59
C ALA A 131 2.16 18.82 -27.74
N THR A 132 1.70 18.63 -28.97
CA THR A 132 2.53 18.81 -30.18
C THR A 132 3.13 20.21 -30.19
N GLY A 133 4.43 20.33 -30.48
CA GLY A 133 5.19 21.57 -30.43
C GLY A 133 5.44 22.09 -29.00
N GLY A 134 4.90 21.44 -27.96
CA GLY A 134 5.09 21.82 -26.57
C GLY A 134 6.45 21.43 -26.03
N SER A 135 7.04 22.31 -25.21
CA SER A 135 8.30 22.06 -24.50
C SER A 135 8.09 21.75 -23.02
N THR A 136 6.89 22.04 -22.49
CA THR A 136 6.55 21.89 -21.07
C THR A 136 5.16 21.33 -20.86
N LEU A 137 4.99 20.53 -19.81
CA LEU A 137 3.71 20.02 -19.34
C LEU A 137 3.66 20.12 -17.81
N VAL A 138 2.61 20.74 -17.28
CA VAL A 138 2.34 20.75 -15.83
C VAL A 138 1.40 19.60 -15.50
N VAL A 139 1.75 18.81 -14.49
CA VAL A 139 0.94 17.73 -13.94
C VAL A 139 0.51 18.12 -12.54
N ASN A 140 -0.78 18.39 -12.37
CA ASN A 140 -1.39 18.76 -11.10
C ASN A 140 -1.73 17.48 -10.32
N THR A 141 -0.89 17.16 -9.34
CA THR A 141 -1.14 16.05 -8.41
C THR A 141 -0.66 16.41 -7.02
N SER A 142 -1.51 16.14 -6.02
CA SER A 142 -1.22 16.36 -4.62
C SER A 142 -0.26 15.34 -4.03
N ALA A 143 0.11 14.30 -4.79
CA ALA A 143 1.05 13.27 -4.37
C ALA A 143 2.52 13.76 -4.33
N VAL A 144 2.83 14.92 -4.93
CA VAL A 144 4.19 15.49 -4.92
C VAL A 144 4.52 16.03 -3.53
N THR A 145 5.72 15.71 -3.05
CA THR A 145 6.35 16.32 -1.86
C THR A 145 7.57 17.13 -2.28
N ALA A 146 8.18 17.85 -1.34
CA ALA A 146 9.43 18.56 -1.58
C ALA A 146 10.57 17.61 -2.02
N ASN A 147 10.55 16.36 -1.54
CA ASN A 147 11.64 15.39 -1.70
C ASN A 147 11.33 14.24 -2.67
N SER A 148 10.21 14.29 -3.41
CA SER A 148 9.83 13.18 -4.27
C SER A 148 10.95 12.73 -5.23
N GLN A 149 10.97 11.47 -5.62
CA GLN A 149 11.64 11.05 -6.85
C GLN A 149 10.55 10.86 -7.88
N ILE A 150 10.67 11.56 -9.01
CA ILE A 150 9.66 11.55 -10.06
C ILE A 150 10.33 10.96 -11.29
N LEU A 151 9.87 9.77 -11.66
CA LEU A 151 10.37 9.03 -12.80
C LEU A 151 9.41 9.27 -13.97
N ILE A 152 9.96 9.54 -15.14
CA ILE A 152 9.20 9.81 -16.36
C ILE A 152 9.73 8.89 -17.45
N THR A 153 8.82 8.21 -18.13
CA THR A 153 9.15 7.33 -19.24
C THR A 153 8.28 7.70 -20.44
N GLU A 154 8.91 7.89 -21.60
CA GLU A 154 8.19 8.03 -22.85
C GLU A 154 7.61 6.68 -23.26
N ASP A 155 6.32 6.65 -23.60
CA ASP A 155 5.63 5.43 -24.02
C ASP A 155 4.59 5.77 -25.10
N SER A 156 4.96 5.48 -26.35
CA SER A 156 4.14 5.72 -27.52
C SER A 156 2.95 4.76 -27.65
N SER A 157 2.88 3.71 -26.83
CA SER A 157 1.78 2.74 -26.85
C SER A 157 0.54 3.19 -26.06
N LEU A 158 0.62 4.30 -25.32
CA LEU A 158 -0.45 4.79 -24.44
C LEU A 158 -1.63 5.46 -25.17
N GLY A 159 -1.66 5.46 -26.49
CA GLY A 159 -2.65 6.21 -27.29
C GLY A 159 -4.09 5.87 -26.94
N THR A 160 -4.42 4.57 -26.86
CA THR A 160 -5.75 4.10 -26.47
C THR A 160 -6.12 4.51 -25.05
N ARG A 161 -5.17 4.45 -24.10
CA ARG A 161 -5.39 4.82 -22.70
C ARG A 161 -5.68 6.32 -22.55
N LEU A 162 -5.02 7.15 -23.37
CA LEU A 162 -5.14 8.61 -23.35
C LEU A 162 -6.18 9.16 -24.34
N GLY A 163 -6.78 8.31 -25.17
CA GLY A 163 -7.75 8.71 -26.21
C GLY A 163 -7.15 9.58 -27.32
N ILE A 164 -5.85 9.44 -27.62
CA ILE A 164 -5.12 10.25 -28.61
C ILE A 164 -4.14 9.40 -29.42
N THR A 165 -3.65 9.95 -30.53
CA THR A 165 -2.49 9.38 -31.22
C THR A 165 -1.21 9.89 -30.56
N CYS A 166 -0.36 8.96 -30.12
CA CYS A 166 0.96 9.27 -29.57
C CYS A 166 2.00 9.49 -30.68
N ASN A 167 3.02 10.28 -30.38
CA ASN A 167 4.19 10.40 -31.24
C ASN A 167 4.98 9.08 -31.26
N THR A 168 5.31 8.61 -32.46
CA THR A 168 6.08 7.38 -32.66
C THR A 168 7.58 7.64 -32.71
N THR A 169 8.02 8.86 -33.01
CA THR A 169 9.42 9.25 -32.88
C THR A 169 9.71 9.44 -31.39
N THR A 170 10.47 8.53 -30.78
CA THR A 170 10.84 8.55 -29.35
C THR A 170 12.31 8.93 -29.15
N GLY A 171 12.79 8.90 -27.91
CA GLY A 171 14.20 9.16 -27.56
C GLY A 171 14.45 10.56 -27.00
N ARG A 172 13.38 11.28 -26.64
CA ARG A 172 13.48 12.57 -25.97
C ARG A 172 13.80 12.37 -24.50
N ILE A 173 14.56 13.30 -23.93
CA ILE A 173 14.82 13.33 -22.50
C ILE A 173 13.78 14.23 -21.86
N TYR A 174 13.07 13.69 -20.87
CA TYR A 174 12.10 14.42 -20.07
C TYR A 174 12.64 14.62 -18.66
N THR A 175 12.69 15.87 -18.22
CA THR A 175 13.20 16.23 -16.89
C THR A 175 12.13 16.94 -16.09
N VAL A 176 12.22 16.82 -14.76
CA VAL A 176 11.38 17.59 -13.86
C VAL A 176 12.06 18.92 -13.57
N SER A 177 11.49 20.02 -14.06
CA SER A 177 12.08 21.36 -13.92
C SER A 177 11.61 22.12 -12.69
N ALA A 178 10.41 21.81 -12.19
CA ALA A 178 9.83 22.47 -11.02
C ALA A 178 8.87 21.55 -10.28
N ARG A 179 8.71 21.79 -8.97
CA ARG A 179 7.80 21.06 -8.09
C ARG A 179 7.18 22.01 -7.08
N THR A 180 5.90 21.77 -6.79
CA THR A 180 5.16 22.44 -5.72
C THR A 180 4.52 21.35 -4.88
N ALA A 181 5.00 21.19 -3.64
CA ALA A 181 4.51 20.16 -2.74
C ALA A 181 2.98 20.26 -2.57
N GLY A 182 2.32 19.10 -2.51
CA GLY A 182 0.87 18.99 -2.42
C GLY A 182 0.09 19.48 -3.63
N THR A 183 0.75 19.90 -4.73
CA THR A 183 0.09 20.60 -5.83
C THR A 183 0.46 20.07 -7.22
N SER A 184 1.73 20.12 -7.62
CA SER A 184 2.10 19.88 -9.02
C SER A 184 3.60 19.63 -9.25
N PHE A 185 3.93 19.11 -10.43
CA PHE A 185 5.28 19.14 -10.99
C PHE A 185 5.25 19.52 -12.48
N THR A 186 6.37 20.04 -12.98
CA THR A 186 6.51 20.41 -14.40
C THR A 186 7.51 19.51 -15.10
N ILE A 187 7.10 18.94 -16.21
CA ILE A 187 7.93 18.16 -17.13
C ILE A 187 8.43 19.10 -18.23
N LYS A 188 9.73 19.05 -18.53
CA LYS A 188 10.36 19.73 -19.65
C LYS A 188 10.95 18.70 -20.61
N SER A 189 10.76 18.91 -21.92
CA SER A 189 11.34 18.07 -22.96
C SER A 189 12.65 18.66 -23.50
N SER A 190 13.61 17.81 -23.87
CA SER A 190 14.84 18.21 -24.57
C SER A 190 14.60 18.63 -26.03
N ALA A 191 13.52 18.14 -26.64
CA ALA A 191 13.08 18.51 -27.99
C ALA A 191 11.55 18.46 -28.07
N ASN A 192 10.93 19.30 -28.89
CA ASN A 192 9.46 19.34 -28.94
C ASN A 192 8.93 18.18 -29.79
N PRO A 193 7.79 17.56 -29.43
CA PRO A 193 7.18 16.53 -30.27
C PRO A 193 6.55 17.19 -31.51
N ALA A 194 7.00 16.79 -32.72
CA ALA A 194 6.68 17.53 -33.94
C ALA A 194 5.33 17.17 -34.60
N THR A 195 4.98 15.88 -34.67
CA THR A 195 3.78 15.41 -35.40
C THR A 195 2.59 15.22 -34.48
N ASN A 196 2.76 14.38 -33.46
CA ASN A 196 1.73 14.03 -32.50
C ASN A 196 2.19 14.38 -31.08
N LYS A 197 1.26 14.36 -30.13
CA LYS A 197 1.55 14.56 -28.70
C LYS A 197 2.54 13.51 -28.20
N ALA A 198 3.47 13.90 -27.34
CA ALA A 198 4.31 12.93 -26.65
C ALA A 198 3.54 12.32 -25.48
N CYS A 199 3.47 10.99 -25.44
CA CYS A 199 2.78 10.24 -24.39
C CYS A 199 3.80 9.76 -23.36
N LEU A 200 3.53 10.07 -22.10
CA LEU A 200 4.44 9.86 -20.99
C LEU A 200 3.74 9.07 -19.89
N ASN A 201 4.46 8.16 -19.26
CA ASN A 201 4.10 7.60 -17.98
C ASN A 201 4.93 8.28 -16.89
N TYR A 202 4.34 8.53 -15.73
CA TYR A 202 5.05 9.06 -14.57
C TYR A 202 4.81 8.20 -13.33
N TRP A 203 5.79 8.21 -12.42
CA TRP A 203 5.67 7.62 -11.10
C TRP A 203 6.37 8.50 -10.05
N ILE A 204 5.70 8.70 -8.91
CA ILE A 204 6.15 9.52 -7.80
C ILE A 204 6.43 8.59 -6.63
N VAL A 205 7.68 8.59 -6.19
CA VAL A 205 8.16 7.97 -4.95
C VAL A 205 8.41 9.09 -3.95
N ASN A 206 7.92 8.96 -2.72
CA ASN A 206 8.11 9.95 -1.65
C ASN A 206 9.05 9.42 -0.58
#